data_AF-A0A2N3T0L6-F1
#
_entry.id   AF-A0A2N3T0L6-F1
#
_cell.length_a   1.000
_cell.length_b   1.000
_cell.length_c   1.000
_cell.angle_alpha   90.00
_cell.angle_beta   90.00
_cell.angle_gamma   90.00
#
_symmetry.space_group_name_H-M   'P 1'
#
loop_
_entity.id
_entity.type
_entity.pdbx_description
1 polymer ?
#
loop_
_entity_poly.entity_id
_entity_poly.type
_entity_poly.pdbx_seq_one_letter_code
_entity_poly.pdbx_strand_id
1 'polypeptide(L)'
;MKHYHMYTTVLILSLFLIGCSSDDSPVINEPIEISKEIKSLIYFRGDEKAPTVLINAQAGPSTALDQEIIDFFVDDFNTAGILTVNVHQAQTLTPSIVNDNDITLEQAVNFNAESIETLAKVITYFKDQGRTVYVLGLSFGAFVTQGLIAKKGIDIADKYLIISGRLDMNDVMWQGLAEGKEGYFENGVTPILDSEPLANAKNRNLQRLSSGFGKNRYTKLLNTIEDLSSVTYIYGATDIAVGGLTADEVLFLESKNANILAGDGGHDEPFVGFLEQGLNEAFGIQLQ
;
A
#
# COMPACT_ATOMS: atom_id res chain seq x y z
N MET A 1 -51.68 -68.45 31.56
CA MET A 1 -50.44 -67.74 31.95
C MET A 1 -50.80 -66.29 32.24
N LYS A 2 -50.11 -65.70 33.21
CA LYS A 2 -50.50 -64.57 34.05
C LYS A 2 -50.67 -63.24 33.30
N HIS A 3 -51.68 -62.47 33.70
CA HIS A 3 -51.81 -61.02 33.52
C HIS A 3 -50.59 -60.27 34.05
N TYR A 4 -50.22 -59.15 33.41
CA TYR A 4 -49.80 -57.92 34.10
C TYR A 4 -50.09 -56.68 33.21
N HIS A 5 -50.93 -55.78 33.72
CA HIS A 5 -50.87 -54.34 33.47
C HIS A 5 -49.63 -53.78 34.17
N MET A 6 -48.90 -52.84 33.58
CA MET A 6 -48.13 -51.84 34.36
C MET A 6 -47.88 -50.54 33.56
N TYR A 7 -48.62 -49.52 34.00
CA TYR A 7 -48.22 -48.14 34.28
C TYR A 7 -47.52 -47.26 33.22
N THR A 8 -48.29 -46.27 32.77
CA THR A 8 -47.91 -44.90 32.46
C THR A 8 -46.98 -44.31 33.53
N THR A 9 -45.82 -43.83 33.12
CA THR A 9 -45.02 -42.87 33.92
C THR A 9 -44.84 -41.62 33.08
N VAL A 10 -45.62 -40.59 33.40
CA VAL A 10 -45.42 -39.22 32.95
C VAL A 10 -44.25 -38.65 33.76
N LEU A 11 -43.14 -38.37 33.09
CA LEU A 11 -42.04 -37.64 33.72
C LEU A 11 -42.37 -36.14 33.64
N ILE A 12 -42.86 -35.59 34.75
CA ILE A 12 -42.91 -34.15 35.00
C ILE A 12 -41.48 -33.72 35.36
N LEU A 13 -40.78 -33.04 34.45
CA LEU A 13 -39.56 -32.33 34.79
C LEU A 13 -39.88 -30.83 34.91
N SER A 14 -40.12 -30.44 36.15
CA SER A 14 -40.29 -29.07 36.61
C SER A 14 -39.00 -28.27 36.46
N LEU A 15 -39.15 -27.10 35.82
CA LEU A 15 -38.34 -25.89 35.84
C LEU A 15 -37.31 -25.79 36.98
N PHE A 16 -36.04 -25.71 36.59
CA PHE A 16 -35.06 -24.86 37.28
C PHE A 16 -34.68 -23.72 36.34
N LEU A 17 -35.31 -22.56 36.57
CA LEU A 17 -34.83 -21.27 36.12
C LEU A 17 -33.58 -20.95 36.93
N ILE A 18 -32.40 -21.16 36.34
CA ILE A 18 -31.17 -20.54 36.83
C ILE A 18 -30.91 -19.35 35.92
N GLY A 19 -31.33 -18.19 36.41
CA GLY A 19 -30.78 -16.92 35.96
C GLY A 19 -29.38 -16.76 36.54
N CYS A 20 -28.41 -16.56 35.66
CA CYS A 20 -27.20 -15.80 35.94
C CYS A 20 -27.02 -14.87 34.74
N SER A 21 -27.21 -13.57 34.99
CA SER A 21 -26.80 -12.51 34.08
C SER A 21 -25.28 -12.48 34.04
N SER A 22 -24.69 -12.93 32.95
CA SER A 22 -23.47 -12.33 32.45
C SER A 22 -23.90 -11.40 31.32
N ASP A 23 -24.25 -10.16 31.68
CA ASP A 23 -24.15 -9.04 30.75
C ASP A 23 -22.66 -8.90 30.42
N ASP A 24 -22.15 -9.78 29.57
CA ASP A 24 -20.93 -9.53 28.82
C ASP A 24 -21.31 -8.53 27.73
N SER A 25 -21.66 -7.31 28.16
CA SER A 25 -21.56 -6.16 27.30
C SER A 25 -20.13 -6.16 26.79
N PRO A 26 -19.88 -6.15 25.47
CA PRO A 26 -18.53 -6.04 24.97
C PRO A 26 -17.91 -4.80 25.63
N VAL A 27 -16.77 -5.02 26.29
CA VAL A 27 -15.97 -3.93 26.84
C VAL A 27 -15.76 -2.97 25.68
N ILE A 28 -16.43 -1.82 25.74
CA ILE A 28 -16.15 -0.70 24.84
C ILE A 28 -14.77 -0.26 25.30
N ASN A 29 -13.73 -0.78 24.64
CA ASN A 29 -12.37 -0.29 24.83
C ASN A 29 -12.44 1.22 24.64
N GLU A 30 -11.90 1.94 25.61
CA GLU A 30 -11.70 3.37 25.50
C GLU A 30 -11.12 3.71 24.13
N PRO A 31 -11.43 4.91 23.60
CA PRO A 31 -10.93 5.29 22.30
C PRO A 31 -9.42 5.09 22.23
N ILE A 32 -8.99 4.16 21.38
CA ILE A 32 -7.58 3.77 21.28
C ILE A 32 -6.89 4.90 20.53
N GLU A 33 -6.35 5.84 21.29
CA GLU A 33 -5.41 6.84 20.77
C GLU A 33 -4.27 6.10 20.06
N ILE A 34 -3.80 6.65 18.93
CA ILE A 34 -2.72 6.03 18.17
C ILE A 34 -1.49 5.91 19.07
N SER A 35 -0.91 4.71 19.14
CA SER A 35 0.23 4.46 20.04
C SER A 35 1.41 5.35 19.68
N LYS A 36 2.24 5.73 20.67
CA LYS A 36 3.45 6.55 20.44
C LYS A 36 4.39 5.94 19.41
N GLU A 37 4.49 4.61 19.40
CA GLU A 37 5.27 3.88 18.43
C GLU A 37 4.76 4.10 17.00
N ILE A 38 3.45 4.00 16.78
CA ILE A 38 2.88 4.24 15.45
C ILE A 38 2.94 5.72 15.07
N LYS A 39 2.68 6.65 16.01
CA LYS A 39 2.86 8.09 15.81
C LYS A 39 4.29 8.46 15.38
N SER A 40 5.30 7.68 15.76
CA SER A 40 6.69 7.92 15.31
C SER A 40 6.98 7.45 13.88
N LEU A 41 6.08 6.67 13.27
CA LEU A 41 6.22 6.13 11.92
C LEU A 41 5.36 6.86 10.89
N ILE A 42 4.55 7.84 11.31
CA ILE A 42 3.55 8.45 10.44
C ILE A 42 3.43 9.96 10.65
N TYR A 43 2.93 10.64 9.63
CA TYR A 43 2.20 11.89 9.73
C TYR A 43 0.72 11.62 9.46
N PHE A 44 -0.20 12.31 10.14
CA PHE A 44 -1.64 12.07 9.94
C PHE A 44 -2.49 13.32 10.15
N ARG A 45 -3.67 13.31 9.52
CA ARG A 45 -4.74 14.30 9.66
C ARG A 45 -6.09 13.58 9.76
N GLY A 46 -7.05 14.18 10.48
CA GLY A 46 -8.39 13.62 10.70
C GLY A 46 -8.62 13.09 12.11
N ASP A 47 -9.75 12.42 12.33
CA ASP A 47 -10.08 11.81 13.63
C ASP A 47 -9.29 10.52 13.84
N GLU A 48 -8.47 10.45 14.90
CA GLU A 48 -7.72 9.24 15.26
C GLU A 48 -8.62 8.00 15.41
N LYS A 49 -9.90 8.19 15.74
CA LYS A 49 -10.91 7.14 15.95
C LYS A 49 -11.72 6.78 14.71
N ALA A 50 -11.43 7.40 13.56
CA ALA A 50 -12.15 7.15 12.33
C ALA A 50 -12.24 5.63 12.01
N PRO A 51 -13.39 5.08 11.60
CA PRO A 51 -13.49 3.65 11.31
C PRO A 51 -12.63 3.21 10.11
N THR A 52 -12.23 4.15 9.26
CA THR A 52 -11.42 3.92 8.07
C THR A 52 -10.10 4.68 8.16
N VAL A 53 -9.03 4.10 7.61
CA VAL A 53 -7.70 4.71 7.48
C VAL A 53 -7.26 4.67 6.02
N LEU A 54 -6.87 5.82 5.48
CA LEU A 54 -6.18 5.92 4.20
C LEU A 54 -4.68 6.09 4.47
N ILE A 55 -3.88 5.08 4.13
CA ILE A 55 -2.43 5.07 4.32
C ILE A 55 -1.75 5.31 2.98
N ASN A 56 -1.07 6.44 2.85
CA ASN A 56 -0.23 6.79 1.73
C ASN A 56 1.21 6.27 1.94
N ALA A 57 1.71 5.50 0.99
CA ALA A 57 3.12 5.31 0.74
C ALA A 57 3.55 6.36 -0.31
N GLN A 58 4.34 7.34 0.14
CA GLN A 58 4.68 8.51 -0.68
C GLN A 58 5.56 8.21 -1.89
N ALA A 59 5.53 9.15 -2.83
CA ALA A 59 6.45 9.27 -3.95
C ALA A 59 7.90 9.53 -3.51
N GLY A 60 8.82 9.53 -4.48
CA GLY A 60 10.24 9.73 -4.25
C GLY A 60 11.10 8.84 -5.16
N PRO A 61 12.18 8.22 -4.65
CA PRO A 61 12.58 8.19 -3.24
C PRO A 61 13.10 9.54 -2.74
N SER A 62 12.67 9.96 -1.54
CA SER A 62 13.06 11.22 -0.88
C SER A 62 13.53 10.95 0.54
N THR A 63 14.36 11.83 1.11
CA THR A 63 14.86 11.75 2.49
C THR A 63 13.96 12.43 3.53
N ALA A 64 12.81 12.94 3.13
CA ALA A 64 11.86 13.60 4.02
C ALA A 64 10.47 12.99 3.86
N LEU A 65 9.74 12.91 4.97
CA LEU A 65 8.32 12.54 4.95
C LEU A 65 7.52 13.72 4.40
N ASP A 66 6.77 13.50 3.35
CA ASP A 66 5.91 14.50 2.73
C ASP A 66 4.62 14.68 3.54
N GLN A 67 4.35 15.90 4.00
CA GLN A 67 3.13 16.22 4.74
C GLN A 67 2.07 16.86 3.83
N GLU A 68 2.51 17.50 2.75
CA GLU A 68 1.65 18.31 1.88
C GLU A 68 0.63 17.44 1.14
N ILE A 69 1.02 16.22 0.76
CA ILE A 69 0.09 15.27 0.12
C ILE A 69 -1.10 14.89 1.01
N ILE A 70 -0.90 14.83 2.34
CA ILE A 70 -1.96 14.50 3.30
C ILE A 70 -2.84 15.71 3.53
N ASP A 71 -2.24 16.90 3.61
CA ASP A 71 -3.00 18.14 3.71
C ASP A 71 -3.88 18.34 2.46
N PHE A 72 -3.32 18.12 1.25
CA PHE A 72 -4.07 18.12 0.00
C PHE A 72 -5.27 17.15 0.02
N PHE A 73 -5.09 15.89 0.46
CA PHE A 73 -6.22 14.96 0.52
C PHE A 73 -7.31 15.41 1.48
N VAL A 74 -6.95 15.94 2.64
CA VAL A 74 -7.94 16.37 3.64
C VAL A 74 -8.63 17.67 3.25
N ASP A 75 -7.93 18.56 2.56
CA ASP A 75 -8.45 19.87 2.20
C ASP A 75 -9.29 19.82 0.91
N ASP A 76 -8.98 18.93 -0.05
CA ASP A 76 -9.64 18.89 -1.36
C ASP A 76 -10.65 17.73 -1.52
N PHE A 77 -10.55 16.67 -0.71
CA PHE A 77 -11.44 15.50 -0.80
C PHE A 77 -12.29 15.32 0.45
N ASN A 78 -13.48 14.74 0.28
CA ASN A 78 -14.38 14.37 1.36
C ASN A 78 -13.82 13.17 2.13
N THR A 79 -13.00 13.47 3.14
CA THR A 79 -12.41 12.48 4.05
C THR A 79 -13.19 12.36 5.37
N ALA A 80 -14.49 12.71 5.38
CA ALA A 80 -15.31 12.58 6.58
C ALA A 80 -15.34 11.12 7.08
N GLY A 81 -14.93 10.89 8.32
CA GLY A 81 -14.84 9.53 8.89
C GLY A 81 -13.63 8.72 8.40
N ILE A 82 -12.63 9.38 7.82
CA ILE A 82 -11.37 8.77 7.38
C ILE A 82 -10.19 9.44 8.11
N LEU A 83 -9.29 8.63 8.64
CA LEU A 83 -7.97 9.08 9.11
C LEU A 83 -6.99 8.97 7.94
N THR A 84 -6.40 10.07 7.53
CA THR A 84 -5.43 10.09 6.41
C THR A 84 -4.01 10.12 6.97
N VAL A 85 -3.17 9.21 6.49
CA VAL A 85 -1.86 8.90 7.07
C VAL A 85 -0.80 8.85 5.97
N ASN A 86 0.35 9.51 6.13
CA ASN A 86 1.55 9.22 5.35
C ASN A 86 2.53 8.43 6.19
N VAL A 87 3.07 7.33 5.64
CA VAL A 87 3.99 6.44 6.35
C VAL A 87 5.44 6.70 5.97
N HIS A 88 6.33 6.64 6.96
CA HIS A 88 7.76 6.66 6.74
C HIS A 88 8.24 5.46 5.91
N GLN A 89 9.11 5.74 4.96
CA GLN A 89 9.99 4.77 4.30
C GLN A 89 11.38 4.81 4.97
N ALA A 90 12.21 3.78 4.80
CA ALA A 90 13.49 3.63 5.50
C ALA A 90 14.36 4.89 5.44
N GLN A 91 14.49 5.49 4.26
CA GLN A 91 15.31 6.67 4.01
C GLN A 91 14.67 7.99 4.47
N THR A 92 13.35 8.02 4.71
CA THR A 92 12.69 9.17 5.36
C THR A 92 12.80 9.09 6.88
N LEU A 93 12.85 7.88 7.43
CA LEU A 93 13.01 7.63 8.87
C LEU A 93 14.48 7.83 9.29
N THR A 94 15.40 7.35 8.48
CA THR A 94 16.85 7.46 8.70
C THR A 94 17.54 8.02 7.45
N PRO A 95 17.51 9.35 7.23
CA PRO A 95 18.10 9.99 6.05
C PRO A 95 19.59 9.70 5.83
N SER A 96 20.34 9.42 6.89
CA SER A 96 21.78 9.13 6.80
C SER A 96 22.09 7.84 6.01
N ILE A 97 21.14 6.91 5.86
CA ILE A 97 21.39 5.68 5.08
C ILE A 97 21.66 5.96 3.60
N VAL A 98 21.28 7.13 3.09
CA VAL A 98 21.54 7.54 1.70
C VAL A 98 22.45 8.75 1.56
N ASN A 99 22.70 9.55 2.60
CA ASN A 99 23.38 10.85 2.43
C ASN A 99 24.92 10.76 2.31
N ASP A 100 25.56 9.74 2.90
CA ASP A 100 27.00 9.77 3.15
C ASP A 100 27.82 9.01 2.10
N ASN A 101 27.85 7.67 2.19
CA ASN A 101 28.60 6.79 1.30
C ASN A 101 27.68 6.12 0.29
N ASP A 102 28.24 5.72 -0.85
CA ASP A 102 27.50 4.91 -1.82
C ASP A 102 27.03 3.60 -1.18
N ILE A 103 25.74 3.29 -1.33
CA ILE A 103 25.14 2.02 -0.94
C ILE A 103 25.26 1.02 -2.09
N THR A 104 25.29 -0.26 -1.76
CA THR A 104 25.19 -1.34 -2.76
C THR A 104 23.72 -1.59 -3.13
N LEU A 105 23.49 -2.30 -4.23
CA LEU A 105 22.15 -2.78 -4.59
C LEU A 105 21.56 -3.68 -3.49
N GLU A 106 22.37 -4.50 -2.83
CA GLU A 106 21.91 -5.36 -1.71
C GLU A 106 21.43 -4.51 -0.53
N GLN A 107 22.17 -3.47 -0.16
CA GLN A 107 21.75 -2.54 0.88
C GLN A 107 20.45 -1.82 0.48
N ALA A 108 20.33 -1.38 -0.77
CA ALA A 108 19.10 -0.77 -1.26
C ALA A 108 17.89 -1.72 -1.18
N VAL A 109 18.07 -2.99 -1.54
CA VAL A 109 17.03 -4.03 -1.37
C VAL A 109 16.63 -4.19 0.10
N ASN A 110 17.59 -4.16 1.02
CA ASN A 110 17.31 -4.28 2.46
C ASN A 110 16.54 -3.06 2.99
N PHE A 111 16.92 -1.84 2.61
CA PHE A 111 16.19 -0.63 2.99
C PHE A 111 14.78 -0.57 2.39
N ASN A 112 14.60 -1.07 1.17
CA ASN A 112 13.28 -1.23 0.58
C ASN A 112 12.44 -2.26 1.34
N ALA A 113 13.05 -3.35 1.81
CA ALA A 113 12.38 -4.33 2.66
C ALA A 113 11.96 -3.72 4.01
N GLU A 114 12.79 -2.86 4.62
CA GLU A 114 12.43 -2.11 5.84
C GLU A 114 11.25 -1.16 5.61
N SER A 115 11.18 -0.53 4.45
CA SER A 115 10.03 0.32 4.05
C SER A 115 8.74 -0.51 3.96
N ILE A 116 8.80 -1.71 3.38
CA ILE A 116 7.67 -2.65 3.36
C ILE A 116 7.26 -3.06 4.78
N GLU A 117 8.21 -3.39 5.66
CA GLU A 117 7.90 -3.77 7.04
C GLU A 117 7.29 -2.62 7.84
N THR A 118 7.73 -1.39 7.60
CA THR A 118 7.16 -0.19 8.23
C THR A 118 5.72 0.03 7.80
N LEU A 119 5.43 -0.05 6.50
CA LEU A 119 4.07 0.03 5.97
C LEU A 119 3.19 -1.11 6.53
N ALA A 120 3.68 -2.35 6.51
CA ALA A 120 2.96 -3.51 7.06
C ALA A 120 2.61 -3.31 8.54
N LYS A 121 3.55 -2.81 9.35
CA LYS A 121 3.35 -2.56 10.77
C LYS A 121 2.24 -1.54 11.04
N VAL A 122 2.21 -0.45 10.28
CA VAL A 122 1.16 0.58 10.41
C VAL A 122 -0.20 0.02 9.99
N ILE A 123 -0.25 -0.73 8.88
CA ILE A 123 -1.48 -1.40 8.43
C ILE A 123 -2.00 -2.37 9.50
N THR A 124 -1.16 -3.30 9.96
CA THR A 124 -1.52 -4.31 10.96
C THR A 124 -2.04 -3.65 12.24
N TYR A 125 -1.40 -2.56 12.70
CA TYR A 125 -1.88 -1.84 13.88
C TYR A 125 -3.34 -1.39 13.75
N PHE A 126 -3.72 -0.79 12.61
CA PHE A 126 -5.09 -0.34 12.40
C PHE A 126 -6.06 -1.49 12.11
N LYS A 127 -5.62 -2.54 11.41
CA LYS A 127 -6.42 -3.77 11.18
C LYS A 127 -6.73 -4.50 12.48
N ASP A 128 -5.78 -4.60 13.41
CA ASP A 128 -5.95 -5.23 14.71
C ASP A 128 -6.95 -4.47 15.61
N GLN A 129 -7.21 -3.19 15.31
CA GLN A 129 -8.27 -2.39 15.93
C GLN A 129 -9.65 -2.61 15.27
N GLY A 130 -9.74 -3.47 14.26
CA GLY A 130 -10.96 -3.71 13.49
C GLY A 130 -11.30 -2.61 12.48
N ARG A 131 -10.34 -1.74 12.13
CA ARG A 131 -10.56 -0.64 11.16
C ARG A 131 -10.46 -1.14 9.73
N THR A 132 -11.13 -0.43 8.83
CA THR A 132 -10.93 -0.58 7.38
C THR A 132 -9.67 0.18 6.97
N VAL A 133 -8.77 -0.45 6.21
CA VAL A 133 -7.49 0.14 5.80
C VAL A 133 -7.37 0.14 4.28
N TYR A 134 -7.22 1.34 3.73
CA TYR A 134 -6.92 1.59 2.33
C TYR A 134 -5.45 1.98 2.18
N VAL A 135 -4.79 1.49 1.12
CA VAL A 135 -3.39 1.82 0.84
C VAL A 135 -3.29 2.53 -0.51
N LEU A 136 -2.73 3.73 -0.48
CA LEU A 136 -2.37 4.51 -1.66
C LEU A 136 -0.86 4.44 -1.87
N GLY A 137 -0.39 3.97 -3.03
CA GLY A 137 1.02 4.00 -3.41
C GLY A 137 1.24 4.91 -4.61
N LEU A 138 2.02 5.98 -4.43
CA LEU A 138 2.33 6.94 -5.49
C LEU A 138 3.79 6.80 -5.96
N SER A 139 4.05 6.67 -7.25
CA SER A 139 5.41 6.65 -7.82
C SER A 139 6.33 5.64 -7.10
N PHE A 140 7.41 6.05 -6.44
CA PHE A 140 8.22 5.13 -5.61
C PHE A 140 7.39 4.36 -4.57
N GLY A 141 6.37 4.97 -3.97
CA GLY A 141 5.40 4.34 -3.09
C GLY A 141 4.53 3.30 -3.78
N ALA A 142 4.31 3.40 -5.10
CA ALA A 142 3.71 2.31 -5.87
C ALA A 142 4.54 1.05 -5.71
N PHE A 143 5.87 1.13 -5.90
CA PHE A 143 6.79 0.00 -5.73
C PHE A 143 6.79 -0.59 -4.31
N VAL A 144 6.70 0.27 -3.29
CA VAL A 144 6.54 -0.16 -1.89
C VAL A 144 5.25 -0.97 -1.73
N THR A 145 4.14 -0.49 -2.28
CA THR A 145 2.83 -1.16 -2.19
C THR A 145 2.80 -2.51 -2.92
N GLN A 146 3.32 -2.61 -4.15
CA GLN A 146 3.42 -3.91 -4.84
C GLN A 146 4.38 -4.86 -4.12
N GLY A 147 5.46 -4.33 -3.53
CA GLY A 147 6.37 -5.07 -2.66
C GLY A 147 5.70 -5.61 -1.39
N LEU A 148 4.83 -4.79 -0.77
CA LEU A 148 3.98 -5.18 0.35
C LEU A 148 3.07 -6.34 -0.04
N ILE A 149 2.29 -6.21 -1.12
CA ILE A 149 1.37 -7.26 -1.59
C ILE A 149 2.13 -8.56 -1.87
N ALA A 150 3.25 -8.48 -2.59
CA ALA A 150 4.07 -9.64 -2.92
C ALA A 150 4.63 -10.36 -1.67
N LYS A 151 4.97 -9.61 -0.62
CA LYS A 151 5.63 -10.15 0.59
C LYS A 151 4.64 -10.57 1.68
N LYS A 152 3.53 -9.86 1.81
CA LYS A 152 2.58 -9.98 2.93
C LYS A 152 1.21 -10.54 2.52
N GLY A 153 0.97 -10.66 1.22
CA GLY A 153 -0.33 -11.07 0.68
C GLY A 153 -1.25 -9.87 0.44
N ILE A 154 -2.25 -10.09 -0.40
CA ILE A 154 -3.24 -9.07 -0.78
C ILE A 154 -4.19 -8.71 0.37
N ASP A 155 -4.40 -9.63 1.32
CA ASP A 155 -5.37 -9.45 2.42
C ASP A 155 -4.83 -8.61 3.60
N ILE A 156 -3.59 -8.12 3.52
CA ILE A 156 -3.04 -7.28 4.60
C ILE A 156 -3.79 -5.94 4.72
N ALA A 157 -4.34 -5.42 3.62
CA ALA A 157 -5.21 -4.24 3.61
C ALA A 157 -6.50 -4.53 2.82
N ASP A 158 -7.52 -3.69 2.99
CA ASP A 158 -8.83 -3.94 2.40
C ASP A 158 -8.89 -3.55 0.91
N LYS A 159 -8.19 -2.47 0.54
CA LYS A 159 -8.13 -1.98 -0.85
C LYS A 159 -6.84 -1.23 -1.15
N TYR A 160 -6.48 -1.19 -2.43
CA TYR A 160 -5.27 -0.55 -2.94
C TYR A 160 -5.56 0.38 -4.11
N LEU A 161 -4.89 1.52 -4.11
CA LEU A 161 -4.75 2.42 -5.25
C LEU A 161 -3.27 2.61 -5.53
N ILE A 162 -2.82 2.18 -6.70
CA ILE A 162 -1.41 2.25 -7.11
C ILE A 162 -1.33 3.18 -8.31
N ILE A 163 -0.52 4.24 -8.22
CA ILE A 163 -0.46 5.29 -9.25
C ILE A 163 0.99 5.48 -9.71
N SER A 164 1.19 5.50 -11.02
CA SER A 164 2.49 5.78 -11.69
C SER A 164 3.61 4.84 -11.22
N GLY A 165 3.32 3.54 -11.15
CA GLY A 165 4.29 2.48 -10.87
C GLY A 165 4.70 1.69 -12.11
N ARG A 166 5.50 0.63 -11.89
CA ARG A 166 5.83 -0.36 -12.92
C ARG A 166 5.84 -1.77 -12.34
N LEU A 167 5.29 -2.75 -13.07
CA LEU A 167 5.32 -4.16 -12.63
C LEU A 167 6.66 -4.82 -12.96
N ASP A 168 7.16 -4.63 -14.18
CA ASP A 168 8.39 -5.27 -14.66
C ASP A 168 9.29 -4.24 -15.35
N MET A 169 10.08 -3.50 -14.56
CA MET A 169 11.03 -2.50 -15.06
C MET A 169 12.12 -3.15 -15.95
N ASN A 170 12.40 -2.60 -17.13
CA ASN A 170 13.40 -3.18 -18.04
C ASN A 170 14.78 -3.36 -17.38
N ASP A 171 15.50 -4.41 -17.79
CA ASP A 171 16.84 -4.72 -17.24
C ASP A 171 17.82 -3.57 -17.38
N VAL A 172 17.83 -2.93 -18.55
CA VAL A 172 18.66 -1.74 -18.81
C VAL A 172 18.41 -0.67 -17.74
N MET A 173 17.14 -0.32 -17.50
CA MET A 173 16.79 0.74 -16.57
C MET A 173 17.23 0.40 -15.14
N TRP A 174 16.74 -0.72 -14.57
CA TRP A 174 17.07 -1.00 -13.17
C TRP A 174 18.57 -1.24 -12.95
N GLN A 175 19.31 -1.79 -13.91
CA GLN A 175 20.76 -1.96 -13.82
C GLN A 175 21.49 -0.61 -13.86
N GLY A 176 21.08 0.31 -14.73
CA GLY A 176 21.62 1.67 -14.75
C GLY A 176 21.40 2.40 -13.42
N LEU A 177 20.19 2.30 -12.86
CA LEU A 177 19.87 2.84 -11.54
C LEU A 177 20.73 2.21 -10.44
N ALA A 178 21.11 0.92 -10.55
CA ALA A 178 21.99 0.24 -9.59
C ALA A 178 23.41 0.82 -9.60
N GLU A 179 23.87 1.31 -10.75
CA GLU A 179 25.14 2.01 -10.89
C GLU A 179 25.08 3.45 -10.35
N GLY A 180 23.89 3.96 -10.04
CA GLY A 180 23.65 5.34 -9.61
C GLY A 180 23.49 6.32 -10.77
N LYS A 181 23.18 5.83 -11.98
CA LYS A 181 22.84 6.65 -13.14
C LYS A 181 21.41 7.15 -13.04
N GLU A 182 21.18 8.32 -13.61
CA GLU A 182 19.83 8.79 -13.90
C GLU A 182 19.34 8.17 -15.22
N GLY A 183 18.03 8.05 -15.34
CA GLY A 183 17.39 7.53 -16.53
C GLY A 183 15.95 7.98 -16.64
N TYR A 184 15.44 7.92 -17.86
CA TYR A 184 14.04 8.19 -18.19
C TYR A 184 13.60 7.29 -19.34
N PHE A 185 12.31 7.32 -19.65
CA PHE A 185 11.73 6.62 -20.78
C PHE A 185 11.33 7.61 -21.86
N GLU A 186 11.87 7.43 -23.06
CA GLU A 186 11.37 8.12 -24.24
C GLU A 186 10.01 7.51 -24.63
N ASN A 187 8.98 8.36 -24.69
CA ASN A 187 7.59 7.98 -24.99
C ASN A 187 7.03 6.87 -24.08
N GLY A 188 7.53 6.76 -22.85
CA GLY A 188 7.12 5.73 -21.89
C GLY A 188 7.59 4.30 -22.20
N VAL A 189 8.41 4.09 -23.24
CA VAL A 189 8.80 2.74 -23.70
C VAL A 189 10.30 2.55 -23.74
N THR A 190 11.05 3.46 -24.34
CA THR A 190 12.48 3.25 -24.60
C THR A 190 13.30 3.78 -23.42
N PRO A 191 14.03 2.93 -22.66
CA PRO A 191 14.86 3.41 -21.56
C PRO A 191 16.08 4.16 -22.11
N ILE A 192 16.28 5.38 -21.63
CA ILE A 192 17.45 6.22 -21.87
C ILE A 192 18.17 6.40 -20.53
N LEU A 193 19.49 6.17 -20.53
CA LEU A 193 20.34 6.31 -19.35
C LEU A 193 21.42 7.34 -19.61
N ASP A 194 21.79 8.06 -18.56
CA ASP A 194 23.01 8.86 -18.57
C ASP A 194 24.24 7.97 -18.71
N SER A 195 25.27 8.50 -19.40
CA SER A 195 26.52 7.77 -19.60
C SER A 195 27.29 7.55 -18.31
N GLU A 196 27.17 8.50 -17.37
CA GLU A 196 27.90 8.52 -16.10
C GLU A 196 26.93 8.54 -14.91
N PRO A 197 27.30 7.92 -13.76
CA PRO A 197 26.54 8.06 -12.52
C PRO A 197 26.45 9.51 -12.04
N LEU A 198 25.40 9.83 -11.28
CA LEU A 198 25.23 11.16 -10.70
C LEU A 198 26.42 11.53 -9.80
N ALA A 199 26.86 12.79 -9.81
CA ALA A 199 28.06 13.20 -9.07
C ALA A 199 27.91 13.11 -7.54
N ASN A 200 26.69 13.30 -7.03
CA ASN A 200 26.39 13.33 -5.60
C ASN A 200 25.98 11.93 -5.07
N ALA A 201 26.58 11.49 -3.96
CA ALA A 201 26.33 10.18 -3.37
C ALA A 201 24.86 9.97 -2.96
N LYS A 202 24.22 11.00 -2.37
CA LYS A 202 22.79 10.97 -2.06
C LYS A 202 21.96 10.67 -3.29
N ASN A 203 22.17 11.40 -4.38
CA ASN A 203 21.37 11.20 -5.59
C ASN A 203 21.61 9.81 -6.19
N ARG A 204 22.86 9.32 -6.24
CA ARG A 204 23.15 7.94 -6.66
C ARG A 204 22.45 6.92 -5.79
N ASN A 205 22.44 7.11 -4.48
CA ASN A 205 21.80 6.20 -3.53
C ASN A 205 20.29 6.18 -3.67
N LEU A 206 19.67 7.33 -3.95
CA LEU A 206 18.25 7.40 -4.29
C LEU A 206 17.95 6.61 -5.57
N GLN A 207 18.79 6.69 -6.61
CA GLN A 207 18.64 5.82 -7.79
C GLN A 207 18.78 4.34 -7.43
N ARG A 208 19.72 3.99 -6.54
CA ARG A 208 19.89 2.60 -6.09
C ARG A 208 18.70 2.09 -5.29
N LEU A 209 18.04 2.92 -4.48
CA LEU A 209 16.77 2.56 -3.84
C LEU A 209 15.71 2.22 -4.91
N SER A 210 15.55 3.04 -5.94
CA SER A 210 14.65 2.75 -7.08
C SER A 210 15.04 1.43 -7.77
N SER A 211 16.33 1.19 -8.00
CA SER A 211 16.83 -0.07 -8.56
C SER A 211 16.48 -1.30 -7.71
N GLY A 212 16.57 -1.18 -6.38
CA GLY A 212 16.25 -2.27 -5.45
C GLY A 212 14.81 -2.79 -5.60
N PHE A 213 13.87 -1.93 -6.00
CA PHE A 213 12.53 -2.35 -6.40
C PHE A 213 12.44 -2.69 -7.89
N GLY A 214 13.08 -1.92 -8.77
CA GLY A 214 13.04 -2.12 -10.22
C GLY A 214 13.56 -3.49 -10.67
N LYS A 215 14.47 -4.12 -9.93
CA LYS A 215 14.92 -5.49 -10.22
C LYS A 215 13.83 -6.56 -10.05
N ASN A 216 12.73 -6.24 -9.37
CA ASN A 216 11.65 -7.19 -9.17
C ASN A 216 10.86 -7.41 -10.47
N ARG A 217 10.22 -8.57 -10.56
CA ARG A 217 9.31 -8.92 -11.64
C ARG A 217 7.94 -9.15 -11.02
N TYR A 218 7.18 -8.08 -10.81
CA TYR A 218 5.93 -8.15 -10.06
C TYR A 218 4.88 -8.98 -10.78
N THR A 219 4.90 -9.09 -12.11
CA THR A 219 4.04 -10.04 -12.82
C THR A 219 4.27 -11.48 -12.36
N LYS A 220 5.52 -11.84 -12.01
CA LYS A 220 5.86 -13.17 -11.47
C LYS A 220 5.54 -13.28 -9.99
N LEU A 221 5.90 -12.26 -9.20
CA LEU A 221 5.71 -12.26 -7.75
C LEU A 221 4.24 -12.25 -7.35
N LEU A 222 3.40 -11.55 -8.10
CA LEU A 222 1.97 -11.44 -7.85
C LEU A 222 1.17 -12.57 -8.52
N ASN A 223 1.79 -13.39 -9.36
CA ASN A 223 1.07 -14.45 -10.09
C ASN A 223 0.43 -15.50 -9.18
N THR A 224 0.97 -15.69 -7.97
CA THR A 224 0.42 -16.60 -6.96
C THR A 224 -0.89 -16.11 -6.35
N ILE A 225 -1.24 -14.85 -6.56
CA ILE A 225 -2.51 -14.27 -6.13
C ILE A 225 -3.52 -14.50 -7.26
N GLU A 226 -4.61 -15.17 -6.96
CA GLU A 226 -5.63 -15.52 -7.97
C GLU A 226 -6.46 -14.31 -8.40
N ASP A 227 -6.72 -13.40 -7.46
CA ASP A 227 -7.61 -12.26 -7.65
C ASP A 227 -7.00 -10.98 -7.04
N LEU A 228 -6.93 -9.93 -7.86
CA LEU A 228 -6.46 -8.59 -7.54
C LEU A 228 -7.60 -7.57 -7.65
N SER A 229 -8.87 -7.98 -7.52
CA SER A 229 -10.03 -7.08 -7.60
C SER A 229 -10.05 -5.95 -6.55
N SER A 230 -9.26 -6.06 -5.49
CA SER A 230 -9.07 -5.00 -4.49
C SER A 230 -8.04 -3.94 -4.91
N VAL A 231 -7.37 -4.13 -6.06
CA VAL A 231 -6.36 -3.23 -6.63
C VAL A 231 -6.98 -2.40 -7.74
N THR A 232 -6.90 -1.08 -7.60
CA THR A 232 -6.99 -0.14 -8.72
C THR A 232 -5.58 0.33 -9.09
N TYR A 233 -5.20 0.18 -10.36
CA TYR A 233 -3.90 0.56 -10.89
C TYR A 233 -4.05 1.68 -11.92
N ILE A 234 -3.36 2.79 -11.70
CA ILE A 234 -3.34 3.95 -12.58
C ILE A 234 -1.95 4.08 -13.19
N TYR A 235 -1.86 4.19 -14.51
CA TYR A 235 -0.59 4.43 -15.19
C TYR A 235 -0.74 5.37 -16.39
N GLY A 236 0.35 6.08 -16.71
CA GLY A 236 0.47 6.88 -17.92
C GLY A 236 1.11 6.05 -19.03
N ALA A 237 0.48 6.01 -20.22
CA ALA A 237 1.03 5.25 -21.34
C ALA A 237 2.39 5.78 -21.81
N THR A 238 2.65 7.07 -21.60
CA THR A 238 3.89 7.77 -21.96
C THR A 238 4.70 8.22 -20.75
N ASP A 239 4.54 7.56 -19.59
CA ASP A 239 5.23 7.91 -18.35
C ASP A 239 6.76 7.88 -18.53
N ILE A 240 7.39 9.05 -18.45
CA ILE A 240 8.82 9.20 -18.70
C ILE A 240 9.69 8.80 -17.49
N ALA A 241 9.15 8.67 -16.29
CA ALA A 241 9.96 8.38 -15.10
C ALA A 241 10.10 6.88 -14.87
N VAL A 242 9.00 6.12 -15.01
CA VAL A 242 8.98 4.67 -14.75
C VAL A 242 8.59 3.83 -15.96
N GLY A 243 8.22 4.48 -17.07
CA GLY A 243 7.72 3.82 -18.27
C GLY A 243 6.26 3.40 -18.11
N GLY A 244 5.47 3.51 -19.19
CA GLY A 244 4.09 3.02 -19.21
C GLY A 244 4.03 1.50 -19.27
N LEU A 245 3.02 0.88 -18.64
CA LEU A 245 2.88 -0.58 -18.63
C LEU A 245 2.91 -1.18 -20.04
N THR A 246 3.61 -2.31 -20.22
CA THR A 246 3.54 -3.08 -21.46
C THR A 246 2.18 -3.75 -21.62
N ALA A 247 1.87 -4.18 -22.85
CA ALA A 247 0.67 -4.98 -23.12
C ALA A 247 0.59 -6.24 -22.25
N ASP A 248 1.73 -6.92 -22.01
CA ASP A 248 1.77 -8.12 -21.16
C ASP A 248 1.48 -7.80 -19.69
N GLU A 249 1.95 -6.65 -19.19
CA GLU A 249 1.67 -6.18 -17.83
C GLU A 249 0.19 -5.78 -17.65
N VAL A 250 -0.41 -5.15 -18.66
CA VAL A 250 -1.85 -4.83 -18.67
C VAL A 250 -2.67 -6.12 -18.71
N LEU A 251 -2.37 -7.03 -19.62
CA LEU A 251 -3.04 -8.34 -19.71
C LEU A 251 -2.91 -9.14 -18.42
N PHE A 252 -1.76 -9.07 -17.75
CA PHE A 252 -1.58 -9.67 -16.44
C PHE A 252 -2.58 -9.11 -15.42
N LEU A 253 -2.67 -7.79 -15.27
CA LEU A 253 -3.59 -7.14 -14.34
C LEU A 253 -5.06 -7.47 -14.66
N GLU A 254 -5.45 -7.40 -15.93
CA GLU A 254 -6.80 -7.76 -16.39
C GLU A 254 -7.13 -9.23 -16.08
N SER A 255 -6.18 -10.14 -16.31
CA SER A 255 -6.35 -11.57 -16.02
C SER A 255 -6.54 -11.88 -14.53
N LYS A 256 -6.18 -10.92 -13.66
CA LYS A 256 -6.33 -10.98 -12.21
C LYS A 256 -7.47 -10.08 -11.70
N ASN A 257 -8.34 -9.58 -12.57
CA ASN A 257 -9.48 -8.71 -12.24
C ASN A 257 -9.11 -7.38 -11.55
N ALA A 258 -7.86 -6.92 -11.64
CA ALA A 258 -7.54 -5.58 -11.16
C ALA A 258 -8.30 -4.52 -11.96
N ASN A 259 -8.72 -3.44 -11.31
CA ASN A 259 -9.26 -2.28 -12.00
C ASN A 259 -8.10 -1.46 -12.58
N ILE A 260 -8.19 -1.05 -13.84
CA ILE A 260 -7.10 -0.36 -14.53
C ILE A 260 -7.63 0.96 -15.09
N LEU A 261 -6.99 2.06 -14.68
CA LEU A 261 -7.20 3.37 -15.28
C LEU A 261 -5.94 3.76 -16.03
N ALA A 262 -6.09 4.10 -17.30
CA ALA A 262 -4.97 4.48 -18.16
C ALA A 262 -5.33 5.76 -18.89
N GLY A 263 -4.31 6.61 -19.10
CA GLY A 263 -4.42 7.72 -20.02
C GLY A 263 -3.10 8.05 -20.67
N ASP A 264 -3.20 8.91 -21.68
CA ASP A 264 -2.05 9.56 -22.27
C ASP A 264 -1.44 10.52 -21.23
N GLY A 265 -0.11 10.66 -21.26
CA GLY A 265 0.58 11.63 -20.39
C GLY A 265 1.85 11.13 -19.71
N GLY A 266 2.61 12.08 -19.16
CA GLY A 266 3.85 11.85 -18.42
C GLY A 266 3.65 11.22 -17.03
N HIS A 267 4.61 11.40 -16.12
CA HIS A 267 4.59 10.75 -14.80
C HIS A 267 3.50 11.30 -13.85
N ASP A 268 3.29 12.62 -13.89
CA ASP A 268 2.35 13.32 -13.00
C ASP A 268 0.95 13.48 -13.60
N GLU A 269 0.83 13.36 -14.93
CA GLU A 269 -0.45 13.50 -15.63
C GLU A 269 -1.50 12.45 -15.21
N PRO A 270 -1.15 11.17 -15.00
CA PRO A 270 -2.09 10.20 -14.44
C PRO A 270 -2.57 10.56 -13.04
N PHE A 271 -1.70 11.16 -12.22
CA PHE A 271 -2.08 11.68 -10.91
C PHE A 271 -3.08 12.83 -11.08
N VAL A 272 -2.79 13.82 -11.91
CA VAL A 272 -3.71 14.96 -12.11
C VAL A 272 -5.03 14.56 -12.78
N GLY A 273 -4.96 13.68 -13.79
CA GLY A 273 -6.10 13.32 -14.64
C GLY A 273 -7.02 12.26 -14.06
N PHE A 274 -6.51 11.36 -13.22
CA PHE A 274 -7.28 10.21 -12.72
C PHE A 274 -7.32 10.08 -11.20
N LEU A 275 -6.66 10.94 -10.41
CA LEU A 275 -6.68 10.79 -8.95
C LEU A 275 -8.09 10.83 -8.37
N GLU A 276 -8.94 11.77 -8.80
CA GLU A 276 -10.34 11.82 -8.35
C GLU A 276 -11.09 10.53 -8.70
N GLN A 277 -11.02 10.11 -9.97
CA GLN A 277 -11.67 8.88 -10.42
C GLN A 277 -11.14 7.66 -9.65
N GLY A 278 -9.82 7.57 -9.46
CA GLY A 278 -9.16 6.50 -8.73
C GLY A 278 -9.57 6.42 -7.27
N LEU A 279 -9.58 7.56 -6.56
CA LEU A 279 -10.02 7.64 -5.17
C LEU A 279 -11.50 7.25 -5.02
N ASN A 280 -12.34 7.64 -5.97
CA ASN A 280 -13.76 7.29 -5.97
C ASN A 280 -13.97 5.80 -6.27
N GLU A 281 -13.38 5.27 -7.34
CA GLU A 281 -13.56 3.87 -7.74
C GLU A 281 -12.92 2.90 -6.74
N ALA A 282 -11.72 3.20 -6.25
CA ALA A 282 -11.05 2.38 -5.26
C ALA A 282 -11.73 2.51 -3.90
N PHE A 283 -11.90 3.73 -3.38
CA PHE A 283 -12.19 3.97 -1.97
C PHE A 283 -13.55 4.61 -1.69
N GLY A 284 -14.26 5.10 -2.71
CA GLY A 284 -15.48 5.89 -2.56
C GLY A 284 -15.24 7.32 -2.08
N ILE A 285 -14.01 7.83 -2.21
CA ILE A 285 -13.62 9.18 -1.79
C ILE A 285 -13.80 10.13 -2.97
N GLN A 286 -14.53 11.22 -2.76
CA GLN A 286 -14.91 12.20 -3.78
C GLN A 286 -14.37 13.59 -3.42
N LEU A 287 -14.30 14.52 -4.38
CA LEU A 287 -14.02 15.93 -4.08
C LEU A 287 -15.06 16.52 -3.11
N GLN A 288 -14.65 17.51 -2.32
CA GLN A 288 -15.55 18.24 -1.40
C GLN A 288 -16.56 19.13 -2.13
#